data_AF-A0A1J8PU22-F1
#
_entry.id   AF-A0A1J8PU22-F1
#
_cell.length_a   1.000
_cell.length_b   1.000
_cell.length_c   1.000
_cell.angle_alpha   90.00
_cell.angle_beta   90.00
_cell.angle_gamma   90.00
#
_symmetry.space_group_name_H-M   'P 1'
#
loop_
_entity.id
_entity.type
_entity.pdbx_description
1 polymer ?
#
loop_
_entity_poly.entity_id
_entity_poly.type
_entity_poly.pdbx_seq_one_letter_code
_entity_poly.pdbx_strand_id
1 'polypeptide(L)'
;MFSQIIHSSRRISGHIMTLFLFTKSDVLTVILPMTLFALAAAPHLQLANIPHTIIWIWMHILKHDISNQIQDPEEDRRNKPNRPLPAGRITIHNAACVRWLLVPVCLAFSAKYGRLAFASSACLEALSIWYNNFGGDKAGLSKNLLTAAGYGCMEVGAIIVAGSSPCIDSIGARAITFSCAVFATTLHAQDFKDEEGDRSTGRRTLVTLFPTFARMSMMIGIPLWSFCLSRLWKVDYICSAAFVAYGIIVGARFVVYKTASADKQSCKLYSLWFTIAHLLPGYWRFFYST
;
A
#
# COMPACT_ATOMS: atom_id res chain seq x y z
N MET A 1 16.06 24.66 32.69
CA MET A 1 16.43 24.47 31.27
C MET A 1 16.47 22.99 30.88
N PHE A 2 17.28 22.15 31.53
CA PHE A 2 17.34 20.69 31.24
C PHE A 2 15.99 19.95 31.40
N SER A 3 15.22 20.23 32.45
CA SER A 3 13.91 19.58 32.66
C SER A 3 12.88 19.94 31.58
N GLN A 4 12.88 21.18 31.09
CA GLN A 4 12.01 21.63 30.00
C GLN A 4 12.39 21.00 28.66
N ILE A 5 13.70 20.84 28.39
CA ILE A 5 14.20 20.15 27.19
C ILE A 5 13.79 18.67 27.21
N ILE A 6 13.95 17.99 28.35
CA ILE A 6 13.54 16.59 28.52
C ILE A 6 12.02 16.44 28.36
N HIS A 7 11.23 17.36 28.92
CA HIS A 7 9.78 17.33 28.79
C HIS A 7 9.30 17.59 27.35
N SER A 8 9.92 18.56 26.67
CA SER A 8 9.67 18.85 25.24
C SER A 8 10.02 17.67 24.34
N SER A 9 11.19 17.04 24.56
CA SER A 9 11.62 15.85 23.83
C SER A 9 10.68 14.66 24.02
N ARG A 10 10.23 14.39 25.26
CA ARG A 10 9.23 13.36 25.55
C ARG A 10 7.89 13.62 24.84
N ARG A 11 7.47 14.89 24.77
CA ARG A 11 6.22 15.29 24.09
C ARG A 11 6.31 15.11 22.58
N ILE A 12 7.43 15.53 21.96
CA ILE A 12 7.69 15.33 20.53
C ILE A 12 7.74 13.84 20.19
N SER A 13 8.46 13.05 21.01
CA SER A 13 8.52 11.59 20.86
C SER A 13 7.13 10.96 20.92
N GLY A 14 6.28 11.41 21.85
CA GLY A 14 4.88 10.99 21.93
C GLY A 14 4.08 11.30 20.67
N HIS A 15 4.24 12.49 20.08
CA HIS A 15 3.57 12.86 18.84
C HIS A 15 4.05 12.05 17.64
N ILE A 16 5.36 11.84 17.49
CA ILE A 16 5.93 11.00 16.42
C ILE A 16 5.42 9.57 16.55
N MET A 17 5.41 9.01 17.77
CA MET A 17 4.86 7.68 18.03
C MET A 17 3.38 7.61 17.64
N THR A 18 2.58 8.64 17.97
CA THR A 18 1.17 8.69 17.56
C THR A 18 1.02 8.70 16.03
N LEU A 19 1.83 9.47 15.29
CA LEU A 19 1.82 9.46 13.82
C LEU A 19 2.23 8.09 13.26
N PHE A 20 3.26 7.47 13.81
CA PHE A 20 3.67 6.12 13.42
C PHE A 20 2.59 5.06 13.67
N LEU A 21 1.86 5.18 14.78
CA LEU A 21 0.80 4.23 15.14
C LEU A 21 -0.41 4.30 14.19
N PHE A 22 -0.63 5.40 13.47
CA PHE A 22 -1.63 5.44 12.39
C PHE A 22 -1.31 4.41 11.30
N THR A 23 -0.03 4.31 10.94
CA THR A 23 0.45 3.53 9.77
C THR A 23 1.17 2.23 10.15
N LYS A 24 1.15 1.82 11.43
CA LYS A 24 1.94 0.69 11.94
C LYS A 24 1.63 -0.62 11.22
N SER A 25 0.35 -0.87 10.91
CA SER A 25 -0.09 -2.04 10.14
C SER A 25 0.46 -2.06 8.72
N ASP A 26 0.76 -0.88 8.19
CA ASP A 26 0.98 -0.63 6.77
C ASP A 26 2.47 -0.62 6.40
N VAL A 27 3.35 -0.71 7.41
CA VAL A 27 4.80 -0.80 7.23
C VAL A 27 5.18 -1.96 6.32
N LEU A 28 4.68 -3.16 6.63
CA LEU A 28 5.03 -4.37 5.86
C LEU A 28 4.09 -4.64 4.68
N THR A 29 2.89 -4.04 4.67
CA THR A 29 1.88 -4.31 3.65
C THR A 29 1.83 -3.26 2.55
N VAL A 30 2.34 -2.05 2.79
CA VAL A 30 2.31 -0.96 1.82
C VAL A 30 3.66 -0.25 1.72
N ILE A 31 4.20 0.28 2.84
CA ILE A 31 5.39 1.15 2.80
C ILE A 31 6.59 0.41 2.23
N LEU A 32 6.90 -0.78 2.76
CA LEU A 32 8.02 -1.60 2.30
C LEU A 32 7.84 -2.03 0.82
N PRO A 33 6.74 -2.68 0.40
CA PRO A 33 6.54 -3.05 -1.00
C PRO A 33 6.62 -1.85 -1.95
N MET A 34 5.96 -0.73 -1.64
CA MET A 34 6.00 0.47 -2.50
C MET A 34 7.38 1.09 -2.60
N THR A 35 8.13 1.08 -1.50
CA THR A 35 9.52 1.55 -1.52
C THR A 35 10.34 0.67 -2.43
N LEU A 36 10.30 -0.66 -2.24
CA LEU A 36 11.06 -1.61 -3.04
C LEU A 36 10.67 -1.56 -4.53
N PHE A 37 9.37 -1.44 -4.83
CA PHE A 37 8.87 -1.21 -6.18
C PHE A 37 9.49 0.04 -6.79
N ALA A 38 9.43 1.18 -6.11
CA ALA A 38 9.94 2.44 -6.64
C ALA A 38 11.45 2.37 -6.91
N LEU A 39 12.22 1.75 -6.00
CA LEU A 39 13.66 1.58 -6.17
C LEU A 39 14.00 0.64 -7.34
N ALA A 40 13.24 -0.44 -7.51
CA ALA A 40 13.44 -1.42 -8.58
C ALA A 40 13.00 -0.87 -9.95
N ALA A 41 11.93 -0.08 -10.00
CA ALA A 41 11.33 0.42 -11.23
C ALA A 41 11.93 1.75 -11.73
N ALA A 42 12.61 2.53 -10.90
CA ALA A 42 13.19 3.80 -11.30
C ALA A 42 14.34 3.65 -12.33
N PRO A 43 14.36 4.44 -13.43
CA PRO A 43 15.40 4.35 -14.47
C PRO A 43 16.78 4.80 -14.02
N HIS A 44 16.85 5.83 -13.16
CA HIS A 44 18.09 6.39 -12.64
C HIS A 44 17.98 6.53 -11.13
N LEU A 45 18.01 5.39 -10.43
CA LEU A 45 17.88 5.37 -8.98
C LEU A 45 18.94 6.27 -8.32
N GLN A 46 18.49 7.24 -7.53
CA GLN A 46 19.36 8.09 -6.73
C GLN A 46 19.31 7.63 -5.27
N LEU A 47 20.40 7.03 -4.78
CA LEU A 47 20.45 6.47 -3.41
C LEU A 47 20.16 7.53 -2.34
N ALA A 48 20.59 8.77 -2.55
CA ALA A 48 20.30 9.90 -1.66
C ALA A 48 18.79 10.20 -1.55
N ASN A 49 17.97 9.77 -2.52
CA ASN A 49 16.53 9.96 -2.51
C ASN A 49 15.78 8.84 -1.78
N ILE A 50 16.43 7.74 -1.38
CA ILE A 50 15.76 6.64 -0.65
C ILE A 50 14.98 7.14 0.59
N PRO A 51 15.56 7.97 1.49
CA PRO A 51 14.82 8.50 2.62
C PRO A 51 13.64 9.39 2.18
N HIS A 52 13.81 10.14 1.10
CA HIS A 52 12.78 11.01 0.56
C HIS A 52 11.61 10.21 -0.02
N THR A 53 11.88 9.10 -0.72
CA THR A 53 10.87 8.17 -1.22
C THR A 53 10.08 7.54 -0.08
N ILE A 54 10.76 7.07 0.98
CA ILE A 54 10.10 6.49 2.16
C ILE A 54 9.21 7.53 2.85
N ILE A 55 9.74 8.74 3.07
CA ILE A 55 8.98 9.84 3.69
C ILE A 55 7.78 10.23 2.82
N TRP A 56 7.95 10.31 1.51
CA TRP A 56 6.89 10.64 0.56
C TRP A 56 5.75 9.61 0.61
N ILE A 57 6.09 8.32 0.52
CA ILE A 57 5.13 7.20 0.63
C ILE A 57 4.42 7.25 1.99
N TRP A 58 5.19 7.39 3.08
CA TRP A 58 4.66 7.42 4.43
C TRP A 58 3.69 8.58 4.65
N MET A 59 4.00 9.79 4.17
CA MET A 59 3.08 10.94 4.29
C MET A 59 1.77 10.74 3.52
N HIS A 60 1.78 10.03 2.40
CA HIS A 60 0.57 9.69 1.65
C HIS A 60 -0.29 8.67 2.37
N ILE A 61 0.32 7.61 2.89
CA ILE A 61 -0.37 6.59 3.69
C ILE A 61 -0.90 7.20 4.99
N LEU A 62 -0.11 8.01 5.69
CA LEU A 62 -0.51 8.68 6.93
C LEU A 62 -1.76 9.53 6.74
N LYS A 63 -1.82 10.34 5.66
CA LYS A 63 -3.03 11.09 5.33
C LYS A 63 -4.23 10.16 5.11
N HIS A 64 -4.05 9.13 4.30
CA HIS A 64 -5.12 8.20 4.00
C HIS A 64 -5.64 7.49 5.26
N ASP A 65 -4.74 6.98 6.10
CA ASP A 65 -5.07 6.32 7.35
C ASP A 65 -5.78 7.24 8.32
N ILE A 66 -5.28 8.46 8.54
CA ILE A 66 -5.97 9.42 9.43
C ILE A 66 -7.41 9.66 8.91
N SER A 67 -7.59 9.86 7.61
CA SER A 67 -8.92 10.07 7.02
C SER A 67 -9.83 8.86 7.24
N ASN A 68 -9.31 7.65 7.01
CA ASN A 68 -10.06 6.41 7.14
C ASN A 68 -10.47 6.16 8.60
N GLN A 69 -9.57 6.37 9.57
CA GLN A 69 -9.89 6.21 10.99
C GLN A 69 -10.90 7.26 11.50
N ILE A 70 -10.97 8.44 10.87
CA ILE A 70 -11.98 9.46 11.21
C ILE A 70 -13.38 9.06 10.71
N GLN A 71 -13.48 8.38 9.56
CA GLN A 71 -14.78 8.02 8.96
C GLN A 71 -15.55 6.99 9.79
N ASP A 72 -14.87 5.93 10.26
CA ASP A 72 -15.51 4.90 11.08
C ASP A 72 -14.66 4.54 12.32
N PRO A 73 -14.67 5.41 13.36
CA PRO A 73 -13.92 5.15 14.59
C PRO A 73 -14.39 3.91 15.35
N GLU A 74 -15.67 3.53 15.21
CA GLU A 74 -16.26 2.39 15.92
C GLU A 74 -15.92 1.04 15.27
N GLU A 75 -15.81 0.98 13.93
CA GLU A 75 -15.16 -0.14 13.23
C GLU A 75 -13.77 -0.38 13.79
N ASP A 76 -12.95 0.66 13.86
CA ASP A 76 -11.58 0.57 14.34
C ASP A 76 -11.50 0.24 15.83
N ARG A 77 -12.45 0.69 16.65
CA ARG A 77 -12.53 0.32 18.06
C ARG A 77 -12.73 -1.18 18.26
N ARG A 78 -13.50 -1.82 17.38
CA ARG A 78 -13.74 -3.27 17.40
C ARG A 78 -12.56 -4.04 16.83
N ASN A 79 -12.07 -3.63 15.66
CA ASN A 79 -11.11 -4.44 14.88
C ASN A 79 -9.65 -4.12 15.17
N LYS A 80 -9.34 -2.87 15.52
CA LYS A 80 -7.98 -2.31 15.60
C LYS A 80 -7.84 -1.36 16.81
N PRO A 81 -8.13 -1.82 18.05
CA PRO A 81 -8.21 -0.96 19.25
C PRO A 81 -6.89 -0.25 19.59
N ASN A 82 -5.77 -0.73 19.06
CA ASN A 82 -4.44 -0.13 19.25
C ASN A 82 -4.19 1.10 18.37
N ARG A 83 -5.09 1.43 17.42
CA ARG A 83 -4.97 2.60 16.56
C ARG A 83 -5.13 3.90 17.37
N PRO A 84 -4.52 5.02 16.93
CA PRO A 84 -4.48 6.26 17.71
C PRO A 84 -5.84 6.82 18.17
N LEU A 85 -6.85 6.81 17.29
CA LEU A 85 -8.19 7.32 17.62
C LEU A 85 -8.91 6.41 18.64
N PRO A 86 -9.07 5.09 18.40
CA PRO A 86 -9.65 4.18 19.39
C PRO A 86 -8.92 4.15 20.73
N ALA A 87 -7.60 4.26 20.72
CA ALA A 87 -6.77 4.27 21.92
C ALA A 87 -6.79 5.62 22.67
N GLY A 88 -7.54 6.62 22.19
CA GLY A 88 -7.63 7.94 22.82
C GLY A 88 -6.33 8.75 22.82
N ARG A 89 -5.38 8.44 21.92
CA ARG A 89 -4.07 9.13 21.84
C ARG A 89 -4.18 10.53 21.22
N ILE A 90 -5.22 10.75 20.44
CA ILE A 90 -5.52 12.00 19.75
C ILE A 90 -7.05 12.13 19.60
N THR A 91 -7.57 13.36 19.63
CA THR A 91 -9.00 13.60 19.39
C THR A 91 -9.30 13.59 17.89
N ILE A 92 -10.54 13.30 17.50
CA ILE A 92 -10.98 13.33 16.09
C ILE A 92 -10.71 14.71 15.48
N HIS A 93 -11.02 15.80 16.19
CA HIS A 93 -10.75 17.16 15.75
C HIS A 93 -9.26 17.38 15.43
N ASN A 94 -8.36 17.01 16.35
CA ASN A 94 -6.93 17.21 16.15
C ASN A 94 -6.39 16.32 15.02
N ALA A 95 -6.90 15.09 14.89
CA ALA A 95 -6.56 14.21 13.77
C ALA A 95 -6.99 14.83 12.43
N ALA A 96 -8.18 15.43 12.35
CA ALA A 96 -8.64 16.14 11.16
C ALA A 96 -7.75 17.34 10.82
N CYS A 97 -7.33 18.13 11.82
CA CYS A 97 -6.36 19.21 11.61
C CYS A 97 -5.04 18.69 11.04
N VAL A 98 -4.49 17.61 11.60
CA VAL A 98 -3.24 17.00 11.09
C VAL A 98 -3.43 16.50 9.66
N ARG A 99 -4.55 15.84 9.35
CA ARG A 99 -4.87 15.36 8.00
C ARG A 99 -4.85 16.49 6.97
N TRP A 100 -5.54 17.59 7.26
CA TRP A 100 -5.62 18.72 6.33
C TRP A 100 -4.33 19.52 6.24
N LEU A 101 -3.57 19.63 7.33
CA LEU A 101 -2.23 20.24 7.31
C LEU A 101 -1.24 19.44 6.45
N LEU A 102 -1.34 18.10 6.46
CA LEU A 102 -0.47 17.25 5.66
C LEU A 102 -0.71 17.42 4.14
N VAL A 103 -1.89 17.86 3.69
CA VAL A 103 -2.19 18.04 2.25
C VAL A 103 -1.23 19.03 1.57
N PRO A 104 -1.17 20.32 1.98
CA PRO A 104 -0.25 21.27 1.37
C PRO A 104 1.21 20.88 1.58
N VAL A 105 1.56 20.26 2.71
CA VAL A 105 2.92 19.74 2.95
C VAL A 105 3.31 18.68 1.92
N CYS A 106 2.42 17.74 1.63
CA CYS A 106 2.67 16.69 0.65
C CYS A 106 2.75 17.24 -0.77
N LEU A 107 1.83 18.14 -1.14
CA LEU A 107 1.86 18.77 -2.47
C LEU A 107 3.15 19.59 -2.66
N ALA A 108 3.56 20.36 -1.65
CA ALA A 108 4.81 21.14 -1.70
C ALA A 108 6.05 20.23 -1.75
N PHE A 109 6.08 19.13 -0.99
CA PHE A 109 7.16 18.16 -1.06
C PHE A 109 7.24 17.55 -2.47
N SER A 110 6.11 17.14 -3.04
CA SER A 110 6.05 16.56 -4.38
C SER A 110 6.44 17.53 -5.49
N ALA A 111 6.12 18.82 -5.34
CA ALA A 111 6.52 19.85 -6.30
C ALA A 111 8.05 19.94 -6.47
N LYS A 112 8.84 19.61 -5.43
CA LYS A 112 10.32 19.56 -5.51
C LYS A 112 10.84 18.54 -6.51
N TYR A 113 10.04 17.51 -6.82
CA TYR A 113 10.36 16.44 -7.76
C TYR A 113 9.70 16.64 -9.12
N GLY A 114 9.06 17.78 -9.35
CA GLY A 114 8.47 18.16 -10.63
C GLY A 114 6.98 17.86 -10.76
N ARG A 115 6.45 18.22 -11.94
CA ARG A 115 5.00 18.25 -12.22
C ARG A 115 4.32 16.90 -12.09
N LEU A 116 5.00 15.81 -12.45
CA LEU A 116 4.41 14.47 -12.40
C LEU A 116 4.23 13.97 -10.97
N ALA A 117 5.22 14.13 -10.08
CA ALA A 117 5.07 13.80 -8.66
C ALA A 117 3.98 14.65 -7.97
N PHE A 118 3.90 15.93 -8.34
CA PHE A 118 2.82 16.82 -7.89
C PHE A 118 1.44 16.30 -8.35
N ALA A 119 1.30 16.00 -9.64
CA ALA A 119 0.05 15.49 -10.21
C ALA A 119 -0.37 14.15 -9.57
N SER A 120 0.58 13.23 -9.35
CA SER A 120 0.34 11.99 -8.61
C SER A 120 -0.19 12.25 -7.20
N SER A 121 0.37 13.24 -6.50
CA SER A 121 -0.06 13.60 -5.14
C SER A 121 -1.44 14.25 -5.11
N ALA A 122 -1.74 15.12 -6.08
CA ALA A 122 -3.05 15.72 -6.23
C ALA A 122 -4.11 14.67 -6.57
N CYS A 123 -3.78 13.72 -7.46
CA CYS A 123 -4.65 12.60 -7.80
C CYS A 123 -4.91 11.69 -6.59
N LEU A 124 -3.86 11.32 -5.84
CA LEU A 124 -3.99 10.57 -4.59
C LEU A 124 -4.93 11.26 -3.58
N GLU A 125 -4.81 12.58 -3.44
CA GLU A 125 -5.69 13.35 -2.56
C GLU A 125 -7.14 13.33 -3.04
N ALA A 126 -7.37 13.58 -4.34
CA ALA A 126 -8.70 13.53 -4.93
C ALA A 126 -9.36 12.15 -4.77
N LEU A 127 -8.61 11.07 -5.02
CA LEU A 127 -9.06 9.69 -4.82
C LEU A 127 -9.33 9.40 -3.33
N SER A 128 -8.48 9.89 -2.42
CA SER A 128 -8.70 9.74 -0.97
C SER A 128 -9.96 10.44 -0.49
N ILE A 129 -10.27 11.62 -1.02
CA ILE A 129 -11.50 12.36 -0.72
C ILE A 129 -12.71 11.60 -1.28
N TRP A 130 -12.64 11.10 -2.52
CA TRP A 130 -13.71 10.28 -3.08
C TRP A 130 -13.97 9.03 -2.21
N TYR A 131 -12.90 8.30 -1.90
CA TYR A 131 -12.96 7.08 -1.10
C TYR A 131 -13.66 7.32 0.24
N ASN A 132 -13.25 8.37 0.98
CA ASN A 132 -13.70 8.59 2.36
C ASN A 132 -14.93 9.50 2.49
N ASN A 133 -15.04 10.56 1.69
CA ASN A 133 -16.06 11.61 1.86
C ASN A 133 -17.26 11.45 0.93
N PHE A 134 -17.08 10.80 -0.23
CA PHE A 134 -18.14 10.59 -1.21
C PHE A 134 -18.62 9.13 -1.27
N GLY A 135 -18.27 8.32 -0.26
CA GLY A 135 -18.75 6.94 -0.11
C GLY A 135 -18.20 5.96 -1.15
N GLY A 136 -17.03 6.26 -1.74
CA GLY A 136 -16.38 5.35 -2.68
C GLY A 136 -15.97 4.01 -2.08
N ASP A 137 -15.82 3.94 -0.75
CA ASP A 137 -15.52 2.72 0.00
C ASP A 137 -16.72 1.77 0.17
N LYS A 138 -17.96 2.26 0.01
CA LYS A 138 -19.18 1.51 0.34
C LYS A 138 -19.52 0.41 -0.67
N ALA A 139 -19.27 0.66 -1.95
CA ALA A 139 -19.53 -0.30 -3.03
C ALA A 139 -18.22 -1.02 -3.39
N GLY A 140 -18.21 -2.36 -3.37
CA GLY A 140 -16.97 -3.14 -3.58
C GLY A 140 -16.23 -2.84 -4.89
N LEU A 141 -16.95 -2.63 -5.99
CA LEU A 141 -16.31 -2.26 -7.26
C LEU A 141 -15.67 -0.87 -7.18
N SER A 142 -16.36 0.12 -6.59
CA SER A 142 -15.83 1.47 -6.41
C SER A 142 -14.63 1.49 -5.47
N LYS A 143 -14.72 0.77 -4.33
CA LYS A 143 -13.63 0.57 -3.37
C LYS A 143 -12.40 0.04 -4.09
N ASN A 144 -12.56 -1.03 -4.88
CA ASN A 144 -11.46 -1.69 -5.57
C ASN A 144 -10.85 -0.82 -6.66
N LEU A 145 -11.67 -0.14 -7.47
CA LEU A 145 -11.19 0.76 -8.52
C LEU A 145 -10.43 1.96 -7.93
N LEU A 146 -10.95 2.59 -6.88
CA LEU A 146 -10.29 3.70 -6.20
C LEU A 146 -8.98 3.26 -5.53
N THR A 147 -8.98 2.09 -4.90
CA THR A 147 -7.77 1.54 -4.27
C THR A 147 -6.70 1.23 -5.32
N ALA A 148 -7.07 0.61 -6.44
CA ALA A 148 -6.14 0.31 -7.53
C ALA A 148 -5.61 1.59 -8.21
N ALA A 149 -6.48 2.58 -8.47
CA ALA A 149 -6.08 3.88 -9.00
C ALA A 149 -5.14 4.62 -8.04
N GLY A 150 -5.43 4.59 -6.75
CA GLY A 150 -4.56 5.15 -5.71
C GLY A 150 -3.20 4.45 -5.69
N TYR A 151 -3.18 3.13 -5.77
CA TYR A 151 -1.97 2.32 -5.84
C TYR A 151 -1.09 2.76 -7.02
N GLY A 152 -1.65 2.82 -8.23
CA GLY A 152 -0.92 3.26 -9.43
C GLY A 152 -0.43 4.71 -9.35
N CYS A 153 -1.20 5.63 -8.78
CA CYS A 153 -0.75 7.01 -8.58
C CYS A 153 0.44 7.10 -7.61
N MET A 154 0.42 6.29 -6.56
CA MET A 154 1.51 6.19 -5.60
C MET A 154 2.76 5.58 -6.23
N GLU A 155 2.62 4.55 -7.08
CA GLU A 155 3.72 3.97 -7.85
C GLU A 155 4.39 5.00 -8.78
N VAL A 156 3.60 5.73 -9.57
CA VAL A 156 4.10 6.81 -10.45
C VAL A 156 4.87 7.84 -9.64
N GLY A 157 4.29 8.35 -8.55
CA GLY A 157 4.93 9.38 -7.74
C GLY A 157 6.20 8.88 -7.04
N ALA A 158 6.18 7.66 -6.51
CA ALA A 158 7.32 7.08 -5.81
C ALA A 158 8.52 6.81 -6.74
N ILE A 159 8.27 6.34 -7.98
CA ILE A 159 9.32 6.19 -9.00
C ILE A 159 9.99 7.53 -9.28
N ILE A 160 9.20 8.60 -9.45
CA ILE A 160 9.72 9.95 -9.73
C ILE A 160 10.55 10.48 -8.56
N VAL A 161 10.11 10.26 -7.32
CA VAL A 161 10.86 10.69 -6.13
C VAL A 161 12.15 9.89 -5.97
N ALA A 162 12.14 8.58 -6.28
CA ALA A 162 13.32 7.71 -6.21
C ALA A 162 14.38 8.01 -7.27
N GLY A 163 13.98 8.51 -8.44
CA GLY A 163 14.88 8.83 -9.54
C GLY A 163 15.64 10.15 -9.38
N SER A 164 16.74 10.30 -10.11
CA SER A 164 17.47 11.57 -10.27
C SER A 164 16.80 12.54 -11.25
N SER A 165 15.86 12.05 -12.05
CA SER A 165 15.15 12.82 -13.08
C SER A 165 13.65 12.48 -13.04
N PRO A 166 12.76 13.45 -13.33
CA PRO A 166 11.32 13.24 -13.28
C PRO A 166 10.80 12.53 -14.55
N CYS A 167 11.30 11.32 -14.81
CA CYS A 167 10.91 10.51 -15.95
C CYS A 167 10.53 9.08 -15.55
N ILE A 168 9.67 8.47 -16.38
CA ILE A 168 9.32 7.05 -16.32
C ILE A 168 9.67 6.51 -17.69
N ASP A 169 10.61 5.56 -17.73
CA ASP A 169 11.00 4.88 -18.95
C ASP A 169 10.05 3.71 -19.26
N SER A 170 10.34 2.97 -20.33
CA SER A 170 9.52 1.83 -20.76
C SER A 170 9.48 0.68 -19.75
N ILE A 171 10.53 0.52 -18.93
CA ILE A 171 10.59 -0.49 -17.86
C ILE A 171 9.70 -0.07 -16.69
N GLY A 172 9.80 1.19 -16.23
CA GLY A 172 8.95 1.73 -15.18
C GLY A 172 7.46 1.72 -15.58
N ALA A 173 7.14 2.13 -16.80
CA ALA A 173 5.77 2.11 -17.31
C ALA A 173 5.19 0.68 -17.36
N ARG A 174 6.00 -0.29 -17.75
CA ARG A 174 5.63 -1.71 -17.74
C ARG A 174 5.45 -2.23 -16.32
N ALA A 175 6.34 -1.85 -15.39
CA ALA A 175 6.25 -2.21 -13.98
C ALA A 175 4.94 -1.72 -13.36
N ILE A 176 4.58 -0.44 -13.58
CA ILE A 176 3.32 0.14 -13.10
C ILE A 176 2.12 -0.61 -13.69
N THR A 177 2.12 -0.83 -15.01
CA THR A 177 1.01 -1.49 -15.71
C THR A 177 0.74 -2.88 -15.15
N PHE A 178 1.78 -3.71 -15.03
CA PHE A 178 1.64 -5.07 -14.52
C PHE A 178 1.40 -5.12 -13.02
N SER A 179 1.97 -4.19 -12.23
CA SER A 179 1.66 -4.08 -10.82
C SER A 179 0.19 -3.73 -10.58
N CYS A 180 -0.35 -2.75 -11.32
CA CYS A 180 -1.77 -2.40 -11.27
C CYS A 180 -2.67 -3.58 -11.68
N ALA A 181 -2.31 -4.33 -12.72
CA ALA A 181 -3.08 -5.51 -13.15
C ALA A 181 -3.06 -6.64 -12.11
N VAL A 182 -1.89 -6.93 -11.53
CA VAL A 182 -1.74 -7.90 -10.44
C VAL A 182 -2.57 -7.46 -9.24
N PHE A 183 -2.41 -6.21 -8.82
CA PHE A 183 -3.12 -5.67 -7.66
C PHE A 183 -4.62 -5.67 -7.88
N ALA A 184 -5.13 -5.18 -9.02
CA ALA A 184 -6.57 -5.15 -9.31
C ALA A 184 -7.21 -6.55 -9.29
N THR A 185 -6.50 -7.58 -9.77
CA THR A 185 -7.01 -8.95 -9.81
C THR A 185 -6.81 -9.72 -8.50
N THR A 186 -5.94 -9.24 -7.61
CA THR A 186 -5.62 -9.93 -6.34
C THR A 186 -5.89 -9.09 -5.08
N LEU A 187 -6.46 -7.88 -5.22
CA LEU A 187 -6.72 -6.94 -4.13
C LEU A 187 -7.50 -7.57 -2.97
N HIS A 188 -8.47 -8.42 -3.32
CA HIS A 188 -9.33 -9.11 -2.36
C HIS A 188 -8.58 -10.08 -1.43
N ALA A 189 -7.28 -10.36 -1.69
CA ALA A 189 -6.38 -10.98 -0.72
C ALA A 189 -6.33 -10.20 0.62
N GLN A 190 -6.46 -8.86 0.54
CA GLN A 190 -6.50 -7.99 1.71
C GLN A 190 -7.88 -7.99 2.37
N ASP A 191 -8.96 -8.14 1.60
CA ASP A 191 -10.31 -8.15 2.15
C ASP A 191 -10.58 -9.39 3.03
N PHE A 192 -9.89 -10.52 2.82
CA PHE A 192 -10.07 -11.73 3.65
C PHE A 192 -9.77 -11.53 5.13
N LYS A 193 -8.74 -10.74 5.48
CA LYS A 193 -8.42 -10.46 6.90
C LYS A 193 -9.44 -9.53 7.57
N ASP A 194 -10.20 -8.78 6.76
CA ASP A 194 -11.12 -7.74 7.19
C ASP A 194 -12.60 -8.15 6.93
N GLU A 195 -12.87 -9.41 6.53
CA GLU A 195 -14.21 -9.91 6.16
C GLU A 195 -15.27 -9.66 7.25
N GLU A 196 -14.94 -9.96 8.51
CA GLU A 196 -15.85 -9.79 9.63
C GLU A 196 -16.20 -8.31 9.86
N GLY A 197 -15.19 -7.43 9.75
CA GLY A 197 -15.36 -5.98 9.83
C GLY A 197 -16.25 -5.47 8.69
N ASP A 198 -15.93 -5.86 7.45
CA ASP A 198 -16.68 -5.50 6.26
C ASP A 198 -18.14 -6.00 6.32
N ARG A 199 -18.39 -7.19 6.85
CA ARG A 199 -19.75 -7.72 7.06
C ARG A 199 -20.52 -6.90 8.11
N SER A 200 -19.85 -6.51 9.20
CA SER A 200 -20.48 -5.75 10.30
C SER A 200 -20.85 -4.31 9.90
N THR A 201 -20.12 -3.71 8.96
CA THR A 201 -20.36 -2.37 8.42
C THR A 201 -21.28 -2.37 7.19
N GLY A 202 -21.67 -3.55 6.70
CA GLY A 202 -22.53 -3.72 5.53
C GLY A 202 -21.81 -3.52 4.18
N ARG A 203 -20.47 -3.53 4.17
CA ARG A 203 -19.69 -3.43 2.93
C ARG A 203 -19.87 -4.67 2.06
N ARG A 204 -20.08 -4.44 0.77
CA ARG A 204 -20.28 -5.50 -0.24
C ARG A 204 -18.98 -5.72 -1.01
N THR A 205 -18.08 -6.55 -0.50
CA THR A 205 -16.80 -6.90 -1.15
C THR A 205 -16.90 -8.23 -1.90
N LEU A 206 -15.90 -8.55 -2.73
CA LEU A 206 -15.86 -9.83 -3.45
C LEU A 206 -15.83 -11.01 -2.47
N VAL A 207 -15.13 -10.86 -1.34
CA VAL A 207 -15.04 -11.88 -0.29
C VAL A 207 -16.39 -12.10 0.38
N THR A 208 -17.16 -11.04 0.68
CA THR A 208 -18.45 -11.18 1.35
C THR A 208 -19.56 -11.67 0.42
N LEU A 209 -19.53 -11.29 -0.86
CA LEU A 209 -20.55 -11.67 -1.85
C LEU A 209 -20.29 -13.04 -2.50
N PHE A 210 -19.03 -13.34 -2.84
CA PHE A 210 -18.65 -14.52 -3.61
C PHE A 210 -17.43 -15.23 -3.00
N PRO A 211 -17.51 -15.73 -1.74
CA PRO A 211 -16.36 -16.23 -0.99
C PRO A 211 -15.63 -17.40 -1.68
N THR A 212 -16.37 -18.32 -2.28
CA THR A 212 -15.78 -19.46 -3.01
C THR A 212 -15.02 -18.97 -4.24
N PHE A 213 -15.61 -18.07 -5.03
CA PHE A 213 -14.95 -17.51 -6.21
C PHE A 213 -13.70 -16.71 -5.82
N ALA A 214 -13.78 -15.86 -4.79
CA ALA A 214 -12.65 -15.10 -4.28
C ALA A 214 -11.48 -16.03 -3.92
N ARG A 215 -11.71 -17.09 -3.13
CA ARG A 215 -10.65 -18.02 -2.71
C ARG A 215 -10.06 -18.79 -3.89
N MET A 216 -10.90 -19.28 -4.81
CA MET A 216 -10.44 -19.98 -6.02
C MET A 216 -9.64 -19.07 -6.94
N SER A 217 -10.04 -17.79 -7.06
CA SER A 217 -9.32 -16.82 -7.86
C SER A 217 -7.92 -16.51 -7.29
N MET A 218 -7.73 -16.54 -5.98
CA MET A 218 -6.39 -16.46 -5.37
C MET A 218 -5.54 -17.72 -5.66
N MET A 219 -6.15 -18.91 -5.57
CA MET A 219 -5.47 -20.18 -5.83
C MET A 219 -4.93 -20.27 -7.26
N ILE A 220 -5.65 -19.72 -8.23
CA ILE A 220 -5.25 -19.72 -9.65
C ILE A 220 -4.43 -18.48 -10.00
N GLY A 221 -4.85 -17.31 -9.52
CA GLY A 221 -4.30 -16.01 -9.90
C GLY A 221 -2.88 -15.78 -9.41
N ILE A 222 -2.56 -16.10 -8.15
CA ILE A 222 -1.20 -15.88 -7.62
C ILE A 222 -0.16 -16.71 -8.38
N PRO A 223 -0.32 -18.04 -8.59
CA PRO A 223 0.64 -18.82 -9.36
C PRO A 223 0.75 -18.37 -10.81
N LEU A 224 -0.38 -18.05 -11.45
CA LEU A 224 -0.41 -17.56 -12.82
C LEU A 224 0.37 -16.25 -12.96
N TRP A 225 0.13 -15.28 -12.08
CA TRP A 225 0.91 -14.05 -12.06
C TRP A 225 2.38 -14.29 -11.77
N SER A 226 2.71 -15.22 -10.87
CA SER A 226 4.11 -15.58 -10.58
C SER A 226 4.83 -16.07 -11.84
N PHE A 227 4.16 -16.92 -12.63
CA PHE A 227 4.68 -17.40 -13.91
C PHE A 227 4.79 -16.27 -14.93
N CYS A 228 3.70 -15.52 -15.16
CA CYS A 228 3.66 -14.43 -16.13
C CYS A 228 4.72 -13.36 -15.86
N LEU A 229 4.88 -12.94 -14.60
CA LEU A 229 5.88 -11.96 -14.19
C LEU A 229 7.30 -12.50 -14.33
N SER A 230 7.55 -13.77 -14.00
CA SER A 230 8.86 -14.40 -14.21
C SER A 230 9.26 -14.39 -15.68
N ARG A 231 8.30 -14.67 -16.58
CA ARG A 231 8.51 -14.60 -18.04
C ARG A 231 8.69 -13.17 -18.54
N LEU A 232 7.87 -12.24 -18.05
CA LEU A 232 7.91 -10.82 -18.40
C LEU A 232 9.29 -10.22 -18.10
N TRP A 233 9.83 -10.54 -16.93
CA TRP A 233 11.10 -10.02 -16.42
C TRP A 233 12.30 -10.92 -16.70
N LYS A 234 12.14 -11.97 -17.52
CA LYS A 234 13.20 -12.94 -17.88
C LYS A 234 14.00 -13.44 -16.68
N VAL A 235 13.31 -13.73 -15.59
CA VAL A 235 13.93 -14.31 -14.39
C VAL A 235 14.48 -15.69 -14.74
N ASP A 236 15.66 -16.03 -14.21
CA ASP A 236 16.25 -17.36 -14.41
C ASP A 236 15.34 -18.49 -13.88
N TYR A 237 15.61 -19.71 -14.34
CA TYR A 237 14.74 -20.85 -14.06
C TYR A 237 14.63 -21.20 -12.57
N ILE A 238 15.71 -21.03 -11.79
CA ILE A 238 15.72 -21.39 -10.37
C ILE A 238 14.88 -20.37 -9.60
N CYS A 239 15.13 -19.08 -9.79
CA CYS A 239 14.35 -18.03 -9.15
C CYS A 239 12.88 -18.05 -9.60
N SER A 240 12.62 -18.32 -10.88
CA SER A 240 11.25 -18.49 -11.41
C SER A 240 10.52 -19.66 -10.74
N ALA A 241 11.17 -20.83 -10.64
CA ALA A 241 10.57 -22.01 -10.01
C ALA A 241 10.28 -21.75 -8.53
N ALA A 242 11.20 -21.11 -7.80
CA ALA A 242 11.00 -20.74 -6.40
C ALA A 242 9.84 -19.74 -6.23
N PHE A 243 9.75 -18.72 -7.08
CA PHE A 243 8.69 -17.72 -6.99
C PHE A 243 7.30 -18.30 -7.33
N VAL A 244 7.22 -19.16 -8.36
CA VAL A 244 5.98 -19.88 -8.69
C VAL A 244 5.58 -20.85 -7.59
N ALA A 245 6.52 -21.63 -7.05
CA ALA A 245 6.25 -22.53 -5.93
C ALA A 245 5.72 -21.77 -4.71
N TYR A 246 6.32 -20.62 -4.39
CA TYR A 246 5.83 -19.75 -3.33
C TYR A 246 4.41 -19.25 -3.64
N GLY A 247 4.15 -18.81 -4.88
CA GLY A 247 2.81 -18.41 -5.32
C GLY A 247 1.75 -19.51 -5.17
N ILE A 248 2.10 -20.77 -5.49
CA ILE A 248 1.24 -21.95 -5.29
C ILE A 248 0.92 -22.14 -3.81
N ILE A 249 1.92 -22.06 -2.94
CA ILE A 249 1.72 -22.19 -1.50
C ILE A 249 0.78 -21.09 -0.99
N VAL A 250 1.02 -19.83 -1.37
CA VAL A 250 0.18 -18.69 -0.92
C VAL A 250 -1.26 -18.85 -1.46
N GLY A 251 -1.43 -19.17 -2.74
CA GLY A 251 -2.74 -19.36 -3.35
C GLY A 251 -3.53 -20.51 -2.72
N ALA A 252 -2.90 -21.66 -2.52
CA ALA A 252 -3.53 -22.83 -1.91
C ALA A 252 -4.00 -22.57 -0.47
N ARG A 253 -3.24 -21.76 0.29
CA ARG A 253 -3.61 -21.42 1.68
C ARG A 253 -4.98 -20.74 1.79
N PHE A 254 -5.35 -19.89 0.83
CA PHE A 254 -6.67 -19.23 0.83
C PHE A 254 -7.84 -20.22 0.65
N VAL A 255 -7.61 -21.41 0.08
CA VAL A 255 -8.64 -22.44 -0.09
C VAL A 255 -8.61 -23.45 1.06
N VAL A 256 -7.42 -23.86 1.49
CA VAL A 256 -7.21 -24.90 2.50
C VAL A 256 -7.55 -24.40 3.91
N TYR A 257 -7.12 -23.18 4.26
CA TYR A 257 -7.33 -22.62 5.60
C TYR A 257 -8.34 -21.48 5.57
N LYS A 258 -9.49 -21.67 6.22
CA LYS A 258 -10.64 -20.75 6.14
C LYS A 258 -10.96 -20.02 7.46
N THR A 259 -10.07 -20.07 8.43
CA THR A 259 -10.25 -19.36 9.70
C THR A 259 -9.76 -17.92 9.58
N ALA A 260 -10.35 -16.98 10.32
CA ALA A 260 -9.94 -15.57 10.29
C ALA A 260 -8.46 -15.36 10.64
N SER A 261 -7.92 -16.16 11.58
CA SER A 261 -6.48 -16.16 11.90
C SER A 261 -5.63 -16.63 10.73
N ALA A 262 -6.07 -17.68 10.02
CA ALA A 262 -5.37 -18.16 8.85
C ALA A 262 -5.43 -17.17 7.69
N ASP A 263 -6.55 -16.49 7.47
CA ASP A 263 -6.70 -15.45 6.44
C ASP A 263 -5.78 -14.25 6.73
N LYS A 264 -5.65 -13.84 8.00
CA LYS A 264 -4.64 -12.85 8.42
C LYS A 264 -3.22 -13.29 8.07
N GLN A 265 -2.88 -14.56 8.29
CA GLN A 265 -1.58 -15.09 7.93
C GLN A 265 -1.37 -15.21 6.41
N SER A 266 -2.40 -15.63 5.68
CA SER A 266 -2.37 -15.71 4.21
C SER A 266 -2.22 -14.34 3.58
N CYS A 267 -2.86 -13.31 4.12
CA CYS A 267 -2.68 -11.91 3.70
C CYS A 267 -1.24 -11.41 3.93
N LYS A 268 -0.59 -11.78 5.04
CA LYS A 268 0.84 -11.47 5.28
C LYS A 268 1.75 -12.14 4.24
N LEU A 269 1.53 -13.42 3.96
CA LEU A 269 2.32 -14.15 2.96
C LEU A 269 2.07 -13.61 1.54
N TYR A 270 0.83 -13.24 1.22
CA TYR A 270 0.51 -12.51 -0.01
C TYR A 270 1.25 -11.17 -0.09
N SER A 271 1.31 -10.40 1.01
CA SER A 271 2.04 -9.13 1.02
C SER A 271 3.54 -9.32 0.75
N LEU A 272 4.13 -10.40 1.29
CA LEU A 272 5.51 -10.78 0.97
C LEU A 272 5.66 -11.21 -0.50
N TRP A 273 4.75 -12.03 -1.02
CA TRP A 273 4.72 -12.43 -2.43
C TRP A 273 4.66 -11.21 -3.36
N PHE A 274 3.79 -10.26 -3.05
CA PHE A 274 3.63 -9.04 -3.85
C PHE A 274 4.86 -8.14 -3.77
N THR A 275 5.50 -8.04 -2.59
CA THR A 275 6.79 -7.37 -2.41
C THR A 275 7.89 -8.00 -3.28
N ILE A 276 7.96 -9.34 -3.35
CA ILE A 276 8.91 -10.04 -4.23
C ILE A 276 8.62 -9.72 -5.70
N ALA A 277 7.34 -9.71 -6.09
CA ALA A 277 6.91 -9.35 -7.45
C ALA A 277 7.41 -7.94 -7.84
N HIS A 278 7.37 -6.99 -6.90
CA HIS A 278 7.84 -5.62 -7.08
C HIS A 278 9.34 -5.45 -7.27
N LEU A 279 10.15 -6.45 -6.91
CA LEU A 279 11.59 -6.43 -7.11
C LEU A 279 12.00 -6.88 -8.53
N LEU A 280 11.12 -7.57 -9.25
CA LEU A 280 11.42 -8.15 -10.57
C LEU A 280 11.80 -7.12 -11.66
N PRO A 281 11.22 -5.91 -11.72
CA PRO A 281 11.73 -4.86 -12.61
C PRO A 281 13.21 -4.54 -12.37
N GLY A 282 13.65 -4.58 -11.11
CA GLY A 282 15.04 -4.35 -10.71
C GLY A 282 15.97 -5.46 -11.16
N TYR A 283 15.52 -6.73 -11.10
CA TYR A 283 16.23 -7.85 -11.71
C TYR A 283 16.46 -7.61 -13.20
N TRP A 284 15.42 -7.19 -13.93
CA TRP A 284 15.55 -6.89 -15.34
C TRP A 284 16.55 -5.77 -15.60
N ARG A 285 16.50 -4.69 -14.82
CA ARG A 285 17.44 -3.58 -14.98
C ARG A 285 18.88 -4.04 -14.78
N PHE A 286 19.13 -4.81 -13.73
CA PHE A 286 20.47 -5.27 -13.41
C PHE A 286 21.08 -6.17 -14.50
N PHE A 287 20.29 -7.09 -15.08
CA PHE A 287 20.80 -8.07 -16.03
C PHE A 287 20.62 -7.70 -17.51
N TYR A 288 19.66 -6.84 -17.85
CA TYR A 288 19.24 -6.61 -19.24
C TYR A 288 19.14 -5.13 -19.66
N SER A 289 19.18 -4.15 -18.74
CA SER A 289 19.29 -2.74 -19.14
C SER A 289 20.75 -2.30 -19.10
N THR A 290 21.44 -2.51 -20.21
CA THR A 290 22.67 -1.79 -20.58
C THR A 290 22.32 -0.60 -21.46
#